data_AF-A0A2N5XCU6-F1
#
_entry.id   AF-A0A2N5XCU6-F1
#
_cell.length_a   1.000
_cell.length_b   1.000
_cell.length_c   1.000
_cell.angle_alpha   90.00
_cell.angle_beta   90.00
_cell.angle_gamma   90.00
#
_symmetry.space_group_name_H-M   'P 1'
#
loop_
_entity.id
_entity.type
_entity.pdbx_description
1 polymer ?
#
loop_
_entity_poly.entity_id
_entity_poly.type
_entity_poly.pdbx_seq_one_letter_code
_entity_poly.pdbx_strand_id
1 'polypeptide(L)'
;APARTASADPGPAVAARSAPDGGCTRSVPFSSGSHGYFTFRIPAVVQVPASASPDGRPVLVALAEGRRDSAADDGDIDLVSRRSFDGGCTWGPLKTVDDAGGDTVGNPAPVVDPASGDVVLLTCRTVGDVTKQQILRGPAAAAGARRVYLQRSTDAGATWSAPRDLTARVKPAGWRW
;
A
#
# COMPACT_ATOMS: atom_id res chain seq x y z
N ALA A 1 -16.15 -35.17 34.50
CA ALA A 1 -14.80 -34.89 33.99
C ALA A 1 -14.73 -33.41 33.63
N PRO A 2 -13.80 -32.60 34.18
CA PRO A 2 -13.70 -31.20 33.78
C PRO A 2 -12.79 -31.07 32.54
N ALA A 3 -13.23 -30.29 31.57
CA ALA A 3 -12.49 -29.98 30.35
C ALA A 3 -11.32 -29.02 30.67
N ARG A 4 -10.11 -29.38 30.22
CA ARG A 4 -8.92 -28.53 30.31
C ARG A 4 -8.96 -27.48 29.21
N THR A 5 -8.90 -26.21 29.58
CA THR A 5 -8.58 -25.10 28.68
C THR A 5 -7.10 -25.22 28.28
N ALA A 6 -6.83 -25.37 26.98
CA ALA A 6 -5.48 -25.30 26.43
C ALA A 6 -5.08 -23.83 26.27
N SER A 7 -4.05 -23.40 26.99
CA SER A 7 -3.36 -22.13 26.75
C SER A 7 -2.48 -22.31 25.51
N ALA A 8 -2.67 -21.47 24.49
CA ALA A 8 -1.78 -21.42 23.34
C ALA A 8 -0.51 -20.66 23.71
N ASP A 9 0.64 -21.33 23.64
CA ASP A 9 1.95 -20.71 23.78
C ASP A 9 2.21 -19.74 22.61
N PRO A 10 2.64 -18.49 22.85
CA PRO A 10 3.12 -17.65 21.78
C PRO A 10 4.48 -18.17 21.32
N GLY A 11 4.57 -18.61 20.06
CA GLY A 11 5.83 -19.04 19.46
C GLY A 11 6.93 -17.97 19.57
N PRO A 12 8.22 -18.37 19.54
CA PRO A 12 9.31 -17.46 19.83
C PRO A 12 9.36 -16.31 18.81
N ALA A 13 9.42 -15.08 19.33
CA ALA A 13 9.69 -13.89 18.53
C ALA A 13 11.08 -14.03 17.89
N VAL A 14 11.12 -14.02 16.55
CA VAL A 14 12.39 -14.04 15.81
C VAL A 14 13.06 -12.68 16.02
N ALA A 15 14.12 -12.66 16.83
CA ALA A 15 14.94 -11.48 17.04
C ALA A 15 15.58 -11.04 15.71
N ALA A 16 15.43 -9.77 15.37
CA ALA A 16 16.06 -9.16 14.20
C ALA A 16 17.59 -9.23 14.35
N ARG A 17 18.26 -9.92 13.42
CA ARG A 17 19.72 -9.91 13.33
C ARG A 17 20.17 -8.51 12.86
N SER A 18 21.11 -7.92 13.58
CA SER A 18 21.82 -6.71 13.16
C SER A 18 22.61 -6.98 11.87
N ALA A 19 22.43 -6.11 10.87
CA ALA A 19 23.09 -6.20 9.57
C ALA A 19 24.61 -5.97 9.72
N PRO A 20 25.46 -6.65 8.93
CA PRO A 20 26.90 -6.44 8.93
C PRO A 20 27.26 -5.02 8.44
N ASP A 21 28.40 -4.49 8.90
CA ASP A 21 28.92 -3.13 8.66
C ASP A 21 29.19 -2.74 7.19
N GLY A 22 28.83 -3.61 6.23
CA GLY A 22 28.65 -3.26 4.83
C GLY A 22 27.15 -3.29 4.52
N GLY A 23 26.48 -2.13 4.64
CA GLY A 23 25.03 -2.01 4.46
C GLY A 23 24.53 -2.68 3.18
N CYS A 24 23.31 -3.23 3.21
CA CYS A 24 22.76 -3.86 2.01
C CYS A 24 22.49 -2.79 0.93
N THR A 25 23.00 -3.06 -0.27
CA THR A 25 22.88 -2.15 -1.43
C THR A 25 21.63 -2.41 -2.26
N ARG A 26 20.99 -3.57 -2.07
CA ARG A 26 19.78 -3.98 -2.78
C ARG A 26 18.98 -5.01 -1.98
N SER A 27 17.67 -4.84 -1.96
CA SER A 27 16.71 -5.84 -1.48
C SER A 27 15.49 -5.91 -2.41
N VAL A 28 14.55 -6.82 -2.11
CA VAL A 28 13.32 -7.04 -2.89
C VAL A 28 12.12 -6.99 -1.94
N PRO A 29 11.40 -5.84 -1.84
CA PRO A 29 10.20 -5.75 -1.01
C PRO A 29 9.06 -6.61 -1.56
N PHE A 30 8.93 -6.73 -2.88
CA PHE A 30 7.83 -7.46 -3.51
C PHE A 30 8.35 -8.40 -4.58
N SER A 31 7.93 -9.67 -4.52
CA SER A 31 8.28 -10.71 -5.50
C SER A 31 7.01 -11.21 -6.18
N SER A 32 6.95 -11.16 -7.51
CA SER A 32 5.81 -11.69 -8.28
C SER A 32 5.51 -13.16 -7.93
N GLY A 33 4.24 -13.56 -8.04
CA GLY A 33 3.79 -14.92 -7.70
C GLY A 33 3.82 -15.23 -6.20
N SER A 34 3.81 -14.21 -5.33
CA SER A 34 3.82 -14.39 -3.87
C SER A 34 2.61 -13.74 -3.21
N HIS A 35 2.29 -14.18 -2.00
CA HIS A 35 1.21 -13.62 -1.17
C HIS A 35 -0.18 -13.59 -1.86
N GLY A 36 -0.42 -14.48 -2.83
CA GLY A 36 -1.69 -14.56 -3.57
C GLY A 36 -1.83 -13.56 -4.73
N TYR A 37 -0.76 -12.85 -5.10
CA TYR A 37 -0.76 -11.94 -6.25
C TYR A 37 0.06 -12.48 -7.41
N PHE A 38 -0.46 -12.33 -8.63
CA PHE A 38 0.26 -12.61 -9.86
C PHE A 38 1.52 -11.75 -9.96
N THR A 39 1.40 -10.43 -9.77
CA THR A 39 2.54 -9.51 -9.83
C THR A 39 2.36 -8.26 -8.97
N PHE A 40 3.46 -7.54 -8.74
CA PHE A 40 3.46 -6.26 -8.08
C PHE A 40 3.98 -5.17 -9.02
N ARG A 41 3.28 -4.05 -9.13
CA ARG A 41 3.66 -2.93 -10.03
C ARG A 41 3.47 -1.57 -9.36
N ILE A 42 3.93 -0.53 -10.07
CA ILE A 42 3.82 0.88 -9.69
C ILE A 42 4.37 1.13 -8.26
N PRO A 43 5.69 0.90 -8.06
CA PRO A 43 6.29 1.02 -6.75
C PRO A 43 6.34 2.48 -6.30
N ALA A 44 6.06 2.70 -5.02
CA ALA A 44 6.39 3.94 -4.33
C ALA A 44 7.09 3.62 -3.01
N VAL A 45 7.97 4.50 -2.54
CA VAL A 45 8.62 4.35 -1.25
C VAL A 45 8.72 5.72 -0.58
N VAL A 46 8.49 5.75 0.73
CA VAL A 46 8.65 6.95 1.55
C VAL A 46 9.42 6.60 2.82
N GLN A 47 10.28 7.51 3.27
CA GLN A 47 10.95 7.41 4.55
C GLN A 47 10.22 8.28 5.57
N VAL A 48 9.72 7.66 6.64
CA VAL A 48 9.24 8.35 7.83
C VAL A 48 10.44 8.60 8.73
N PRO A 49 10.75 9.88 9.06
CA PRO A 49 11.91 10.20 9.89
C PRO A 49 11.72 9.68 11.32
N ALA A 50 12.83 9.48 12.03
CA ALA A 50 12.84 9.05 13.43
C ALA A 50 11.95 9.92 14.32
N SER A 51 11.93 11.23 14.09
CA SER A 51 11.12 12.20 14.84
C SER A 51 9.61 12.04 14.66
N ALA A 52 9.17 11.34 13.61
CA ALA A 52 7.75 11.08 13.30
C ALA A 52 7.37 9.61 13.49
N SER A 53 8.30 8.77 13.95
CA SER A 53 8.09 7.34 14.15
C SER A 53 7.82 7.06 15.64
N PRO A 54 6.80 6.26 15.99
CA PRO A 54 6.49 5.92 17.39
C PRO A 54 7.70 5.36 18.18
N ASP A 55 8.58 4.63 17.50
CA ASP A 55 9.73 3.95 18.12
C ASP A 55 11.04 4.76 18.02
N GLY A 56 10.98 6.03 17.59
CA GLY A 56 12.15 6.91 17.51
C GLY A 56 13.21 6.48 16.49
N ARG A 57 12.85 5.63 15.52
CA ARG A 57 13.73 5.13 14.44
C ARG A 57 13.15 5.43 13.06
N PRO A 58 13.97 5.69 12.02
CA PRO A 58 13.46 5.86 10.66
C PRO A 58 12.78 4.59 10.17
N VAL A 59 11.69 4.75 9.42
CA VAL A 59 10.94 3.63 8.82
C VAL A 59 10.81 3.88 7.31
N LEU A 60 11.18 2.90 6.49
CA LEU A 60 10.80 2.91 5.09
C LEU A 60 9.46 2.21 4.92
N VAL A 61 8.54 2.85 4.21
CA VAL A 61 7.26 2.26 3.81
C VAL A 61 7.29 2.12 2.29
N ALA A 62 7.37 0.88 1.81
CA ALA A 62 7.24 0.57 0.39
C ALA A 62 5.79 0.21 0.08
N LEU A 63 5.25 0.76 -1.00
CA LEU A 63 3.92 0.48 -1.52
C LEU A 63 4.01 -0.05 -2.94
N ALA A 64 3.03 -0.86 -3.32
CA ALA A 64 2.85 -1.34 -4.69
C ALA A 64 1.38 -1.66 -4.94
N GLU A 65 1.01 -1.69 -6.21
CA GLU A 65 -0.18 -2.40 -6.67
C GLU A 65 0.07 -3.91 -6.53
N GLY A 66 -0.75 -4.61 -5.75
CA GLY A 66 -0.85 -6.06 -5.76
C GLY A 66 -1.88 -6.48 -6.80
N ARG A 67 -1.42 -6.92 -7.97
CA ARG A 67 -2.31 -7.33 -9.08
C ARG A 67 -2.63 -8.80 -8.94
N ARG A 68 -3.89 -9.13 -8.64
CA ARG A 68 -4.29 -10.48 -8.21
C ARG A 68 -4.11 -11.51 -9.33
N ASP A 69 -4.71 -11.24 -10.49
CA ASP A 69 -4.90 -12.26 -11.52
C ASP A 69 -3.94 -12.16 -12.72
N SER A 70 -3.40 -10.97 -13.01
CA SER A 70 -2.56 -10.75 -14.18
C SER A 70 -1.64 -9.53 -14.04
N ALA A 71 -0.83 -9.25 -15.07
CA ALA A 71 -0.05 -8.02 -15.17
C ALA A 71 -0.84 -6.84 -15.80
N ALA A 72 -2.13 -6.98 -16.08
CA ALA A 72 -2.97 -5.93 -16.68
C ALA A 72 -3.11 -4.70 -15.77
N ASP A 73 -3.40 -3.53 -16.34
CA ASP A 73 -3.54 -2.26 -15.60
C ASP A 73 -4.96 -2.06 -15.02
N ASP A 74 -5.83 -3.05 -15.19
CA ASP A 74 -7.22 -3.11 -14.72
C ASP A 74 -7.55 -4.51 -14.16
N GLY A 75 -8.67 -4.60 -13.44
CA GLY A 75 -9.11 -5.79 -12.70
C GLY A 75 -8.95 -5.62 -11.18
N ASP A 76 -9.00 -6.74 -10.47
CA ASP A 76 -8.78 -6.83 -9.01
C ASP A 76 -7.31 -6.49 -8.69
N ILE A 77 -7.13 -5.23 -8.29
CA ILE A 77 -5.83 -4.68 -7.93
C ILE A 77 -5.95 -4.01 -6.57
N ASP A 78 -5.28 -4.62 -5.60
CA ASP A 78 -5.17 -4.11 -4.25
C ASP A 78 -4.00 -3.13 -4.15
N LEU A 79 -4.06 -2.24 -3.16
CA LEU A 79 -2.89 -1.52 -2.71
C LEU A 79 -2.26 -2.22 -1.51
N VAL A 80 -0.98 -2.53 -1.61
CA VAL A 80 -0.23 -3.22 -0.55
C VAL A 80 0.96 -2.40 -0.09
N SER A 81 1.42 -2.69 1.13
CA SER A 81 2.60 -2.09 1.72
C SER A 81 3.47 -3.10 2.46
N ARG A 82 4.75 -2.77 2.60
CA ARG A 82 5.71 -3.41 3.50
C ARG A 82 6.57 -2.34 4.17
N ARG A 83 7.01 -2.63 5.39
CA ARG A 83 7.87 -1.73 6.17
C ARG A 83 9.26 -2.31 6.36
N SER A 84 10.25 -1.44 6.30
CA SER A 84 11.62 -1.75 6.68
C SER A 84 12.08 -0.81 7.78
N PHE A 85 12.84 -1.37 8.71
CA PHE A 85 13.34 -0.65 9.87
C PHE A 85 14.88 -0.59 9.90
N ASP A 86 15.53 -1.14 8.88
CA ASP A 86 16.98 -1.29 8.77
C ASP A 86 17.52 -0.66 7.46
N GLY A 87 16.88 0.42 7.01
CA GLY A 87 17.29 1.14 5.80
C GLY A 87 16.96 0.42 4.49
N GLY A 88 16.00 -0.51 4.52
CA GLY A 88 15.56 -1.25 3.34
C GLY A 88 16.26 -2.59 3.16
N CYS A 89 17.05 -3.05 4.14
CA CYS A 89 17.77 -4.33 4.01
C CYS A 89 16.80 -5.52 4.13
N THR A 90 15.88 -5.45 5.09
CA THR A 90 14.82 -6.44 5.30
C THR A 90 13.45 -5.78 5.34
N TRP A 91 12.42 -6.56 5.00
CA TRP A 91 11.05 -6.10 4.91
C TRP A 91 10.14 -6.97 5.78
N GLY A 92 9.32 -6.33 6.62
CA GLY A 92 8.29 -6.98 7.43
C GLY A 92 7.18 -7.64 6.58
N PRO A 93 6.14 -8.22 7.20
CA PRO A 93 5.06 -8.88 6.46
C PRO A 93 4.32 -7.91 5.52
N LEU A 94 3.74 -8.46 4.43
CA LEU A 94 2.85 -7.73 3.54
C LEU A 94 1.58 -7.30 4.29
N LYS A 95 1.14 -6.06 4.05
CA LYS A 95 -0.08 -5.48 4.59
C LYS A 95 -0.91 -4.89 3.46
N THR A 96 -2.19 -5.25 3.40
CA THR A 96 -3.16 -4.58 2.55
C THR A 96 -3.44 -3.20 3.10
N VAL A 97 -3.27 -2.17 2.27
CA VAL A 97 -3.62 -0.77 2.56
C VAL A 97 -5.06 -0.50 2.17
N ASP A 98 -5.49 -1.08 1.05
CA ASP A 98 -6.82 -0.93 0.49
C ASP A 98 -7.11 -2.09 -0.47
N ASP A 99 -8.24 -2.76 -0.25
CA ASP A 99 -8.82 -3.83 -1.09
C ASP A 99 -10.26 -3.41 -1.35
N ALA A 100 -10.58 -3.22 -2.62
CA ALA A 100 -11.87 -2.75 -3.08
C ALA A 100 -12.61 -3.81 -3.91
N GLY A 101 -12.29 -5.09 -3.71
CA GLY A 101 -12.80 -6.19 -4.52
C GLY A 101 -12.34 -6.07 -5.98
N GLY A 102 -13.27 -6.18 -6.93
CA GLY A 102 -12.96 -6.11 -8.36
C GLY A 102 -12.53 -4.73 -8.89
N ASP A 103 -12.52 -3.70 -8.05
CA ASP A 103 -12.05 -2.37 -8.42
C ASP A 103 -10.51 -2.33 -8.53
N THR A 104 -10.00 -1.37 -9.30
CA THR A 104 -8.54 -1.17 -9.45
C THR A 104 -8.05 -0.06 -8.54
N VAL A 105 -7.38 -0.39 -7.43
CA VAL A 105 -6.70 0.57 -6.55
C VAL A 105 -5.23 0.65 -6.92
N GLY A 106 -4.73 1.85 -7.26
CA GLY A 106 -3.35 1.96 -7.72
C GLY A 106 -2.79 3.37 -7.76
N ASN A 107 -1.66 3.50 -8.47
CA ASN A 107 -0.88 4.75 -8.54
C ASN A 107 -0.59 5.38 -7.17
N PRO A 108 0.07 4.66 -6.22
CA PRO A 108 0.40 5.22 -4.92
C PRO A 108 1.36 6.40 -5.02
N ALA A 109 1.01 7.51 -4.36
CA ALA A 109 1.83 8.70 -4.23
C ALA A 109 1.91 9.12 -2.74
N PRO A 110 2.78 8.47 -1.94
CA PRO A 110 2.97 8.80 -0.53
C PRO A 110 3.87 10.03 -0.35
N VAL A 111 3.54 10.86 0.65
CA VAL A 111 4.37 11.96 1.15
C VAL A 111 4.30 11.99 2.67
N VAL A 112 5.37 12.44 3.33
CA VAL A 112 5.32 12.75 4.78
C VAL A 112 4.91 14.21 4.93
N ASP A 113 3.86 14.46 5.71
CA ASP A 113 3.49 15.80 6.15
C ASP A 113 4.53 16.29 7.19
N PRO A 114 5.31 17.33 6.92
CA PRO A 114 6.34 17.78 7.85
C PRO A 114 5.76 18.40 9.13
N ALA A 115 4.49 18.82 9.14
CA ALA A 115 3.87 19.42 10.31
C ALA A 115 3.40 18.38 11.33
N SER A 116 2.83 17.26 10.87
CA SER A 116 2.34 16.18 11.76
C SER A 116 3.27 14.97 11.83
N GLY A 117 4.09 14.75 10.82
CA GLY A 117 4.84 13.50 10.64
C GLY A 117 4.04 12.37 9.98
N ASP A 118 2.75 12.59 9.68
CA ASP A 118 1.89 11.58 9.08
C ASP A 118 2.35 11.23 7.66
N VAL A 119 2.16 9.97 7.27
CA VAL A 119 2.20 9.60 5.85
C VAL A 119 0.84 9.92 5.24
N VAL A 120 0.82 10.84 4.29
CA VAL A 120 -0.35 11.13 3.44
C VAL A 120 -0.19 10.36 2.14
N LEU A 121 -1.18 9.55 1.80
CA LEU A 121 -1.17 8.71 0.61
C LEU A 121 -2.32 9.10 -0.30
N LEU A 122 -1.98 9.54 -1.51
CA LEU A 122 -2.93 9.68 -2.60
C LEU A 122 -2.88 8.43 -3.48
N THR A 123 -4.05 7.96 -3.90
CA THR A 123 -4.21 6.87 -4.87
C THR A 123 -5.26 7.24 -5.89
N CYS A 124 -5.22 6.54 -7.02
CA CYS A 124 -6.32 6.55 -7.97
C CYS A 124 -7.04 5.21 -7.92
N ARG A 125 -8.39 5.25 -7.91
CA ARG A 125 -9.22 4.05 -7.98
C ARG A 125 -10.09 4.08 -9.23
N THR A 126 -10.20 2.95 -9.92
CA THR A 126 -11.20 2.76 -10.98
C THR A 126 -12.34 1.95 -10.39
N VAL A 127 -13.53 2.54 -10.39
CA VAL A 127 -14.72 1.92 -9.81
C VAL A 127 -15.66 1.35 -10.88
N GLY A 128 -16.38 0.28 -10.52
CA GLY A 128 -17.54 -0.20 -11.28
C GLY A 128 -17.19 -1.07 -12.48
N ASP A 129 -16.15 -1.88 -12.37
CA ASP A 129 -15.73 -2.88 -13.37
C ASP A 129 -15.51 -2.26 -14.78
N VAL A 130 -14.90 -1.07 -14.80
CA VAL A 130 -14.59 -0.35 -16.04
C VAL A 130 -13.14 -0.63 -16.43
N THR A 131 -12.95 -1.20 -17.62
CA THR A 131 -11.62 -1.43 -18.20
C THR A 131 -10.93 -0.12 -18.60
N LYS A 132 -9.60 -0.15 -18.66
CA LYS A 132 -8.78 0.95 -19.20
C LYS A 132 -9.22 1.36 -20.60
N GLN A 133 -9.54 0.40 -21.47
CA GLN A 133 -10.02 0.66 -22.82
C GLN A 133 -11.34 1.45 -22.82
N GLN A 134 -12.27 1.14 -21.93
CA GLN A 134 -13.53 1.87 -21.77
C GLN A 134 -13.31 3.28 -21.22
N ILE A 135 -12.35 3.50 -20.32
CA ILE A 135 -12.01 4.86 -19.85
C ILE A 135 -11.44 5.70 -20.99
N LEU A 136 -10.56 5.13 -21.81
CA LEU A 136 -9.92 5.84 -22.91
C LEU A 136 -10.90 6.13 -24.08
N ARG A 137 -11.76 5.18 -24.44
CA ARG A 137 -12.57 5.21 -25.66
C ARG A 137 -14.07 5.43 -25.45
N GLY A 138 -14.58 5.20 -24.24
CA GLY A 138 -16.01 5.07 -23.96
C GLY A 138 -16.79 6.39 -23.83
N PRO A 139 -18.09 6.32 -23.53
CA PRO A 139 -18.95 7.49 -23.28
C PRO A 139 -18.56 8.28 -22.02
N ALA A 140 -19.21 9.43 -21.78
CA ALA A 140 -19.03 10.23 -20.57
C ALA A 140 -19.22 9.44 -19.24
N ALA A 141 -19.96 8.33 -19.25
CA ALA A 141 -20.12 7.45 -18.10
C ALA A 141 -18.78 6.88 -17.57
N ALA A 142 -17.78 6.66 -18.45
CA ALA A 142 -16.45 6.23 -18.02
C ALA A 142 -15.61 7.38 -17.42
N ALA A 143 -16.01 8.64 -17.63
CA ALA A 143 -15.31 9.79 -17.09
C ALA A 143 -15.43 9.90 -15.56
N GLY A 144 -16.41 9.24 -14.93
CA GLY A 144 -16.58 9.18 -13.47
C GLY A 144 -15.93 7.96 -12.80
N ALA A 145 -15.41 7.01 -13.58
CA ALA A 145 -14.92 5.74 -13.06
C ALA A 145 -13.55 5.89 -12.39
N ARG A 146 -12.65 6.72 -12.95
CA ARG A 146 -11.36 7.03 -12.33
C ARG A 146 -11.51 8.15 -11.31
N ARG A 147 -11.20 7.83 -10.06
CA ARG A 147 -11.39 8.64 -8.86
C ARG A 147 -10.08 8.82 -8.11
N VAL A 148 -10.00 9.86 -7.28
CA VAL A 148 -8.83 10.17 -6.45
C VAL A 148 -9.20 9.98 -4.98
N TYR A 149 -8.41 9.20 -4.27
CA TYR A 149 -8.60 8.91 -2.85
C TYR A 149 -7.42 9.37 -2.02
N LEU A 150 -7.69 9.70 -0.75
CA LEU A 150 -6.70 10.02 0.26
C LEU A 150 -6.83 9.06 1.44
N GLN A 151 -5.70 8.55 1.91
CA GLN A 151 -5.55 7.86 3.18
C GLN A 151 -4.40 8.50 3.96
N ARG A 152 -4.41 8.32 5.29
CA ARG A 152 -3.32 8.75 6.17
C ARG A 152 -2.88 7.62 7.08
N SER A 153 -1.59 7.60 7.40
CA SER A 153 -1.03 6.80 8.48
C SER A 153 -0.36 7.72 9.50
N THR A 154 -0.75 7.58 10.76
CA THR A 154 -0.20 8.32 11.91
C THR A 154 0.79 7.46 12.71
N ASP A 155 1.15 6.27 12.21
CA ASP A 155 1.94 5.25 12.91
C ASP A 155 3.04 4.65 12.01
N ALA A 156 3.62 5.51 11.17
CA ALA A 156 4.69 5.17 10.24
C ALA A 156 4.34 3.98 9.32
N GLY A 157 3.13 4.01 8.74
CA GLY A 157 2.63 3.04 7.77
C GLY A 157 2.19 1.70 8.39
N ALA A 158 1.98 1.61 9.70
CA ALA A 158 1.49 0.37 10.33
C ALA A 158 0.01 0.14 10.02
N THR A 159 -0.77 1.21 10.10
CA THR A 159 -2.20 1.26 9.79
C THR A 159 -2.52 2.47 8.93
N TRP A 160 -3.67 2.42 8.28
CA TRP A 160 -4.14 3.45 7.37
C TRP A 160 -5.58 3.80 7.69
N SER A 161 -5.93 5.08 7.58
CA SER A 161 -7.31 5.54 7.66
C SER A 161 -8.15 4.91 6.54
N ALA A 162 -9.47 4.91 6.71
CA ALA A 162 -10.39 4.61 5.61
C ALA A 162 -10.15 5.56 4.42
N PRO A 163 -10.34 5.09 3.17
CA PRO A 163 -10.13 5.89 1.97
C PRO A 163 -11.17 7.01 1.87
N ARG A 164 -10.70 8.25 1.76
CA ARG A 164 -11.54 9.43 1.57
C ARG A 164 -11.54 9.85 0.11
N ASP A 165 -12.71 9.83 -0.52
CA ASP A 165 -12.89 10.31 -1.89
C ASP A 165 -12.66 11.83 -1.97
N LEU A 166 -11.67 12.24 -2.76
CA LEU A 166 -11.35 13.63 -3.04
C LEU A 166 -11.75 14.07 -4.45
N THR A 167 -12.33 13.17 -5.25
CA THR A 167 -12.54 13.36 -6.69
C THR A 167 -13.21 14.69 -7.01
N ALA A 168 -14.32 15.02 -6.34
CA ALA A 168 -15.06 16.26 -6.59
C ALA A 168 -14.27 17.55 -6.27
N ARG A 169 -13.19 17.46 -5.48
CA ARG A 169 -12.34 18.61 -5.10
C ARG A 169 -11.16 18.80 -6.04
N VAL A 170 -10.68 17.73 -6.67
CA VAL A 170 -9.38 17.74 -7.37
C VAL A 170 -9.46 17.31 -8.83
N LYS A 171 -10.59 16.74 -9.27
CA LYS A 171 -10.79 16.28 -10.64
C LYS A 171 -11.86 17.12 -11.35
N PRO A 172 -11.48 17.98 -12.32
CA PRO A 172 -12.44 18.75 -13.09
C PRO A 172 -13.47 17.88 -13.80
N ALA A 173 -14.68 18.41 -13.98
CA ALA A 173 -15.75 17.72 -14.69
C ALA A 173 -15.32 17.37 -16.14
N GLY A 174 -15.69 16.17 -16.60
CA GLY A 174 -15.36 15.70 -17.95
C GLY A 174 -13.97 15.08 -18.11
N TRP A 175 -13.07 15.22 -17.13
CA TRP A 175 -11.78 14.52 -17.16
C TRP A 175 -11.97 13.02 -16.99
N ARG A 176 -11.25 12.21 -17.78
CA ARG A 176 -11.36 10.75 -17.77
C ARG A 176 -10.25 10.05 -17.01
N TRP A 177 -9.05 10.62 -16.99
CA TRP A 177 -7.86 10.09 -16.34
C TRP A 177 -7.20 11.19 -15.51
#